data_AF-A0A3M1GMD9-F1
#
_entry.id   AF-A0A3M1GMD9-F1
#
_cell.length_a   1.000
_cell.length_b   1.000
_cell.length_c   1.000
_cell.angle_alpha   90.00
_cell.angle_beta   90.00
_cell.angle_gamma   90.00
#
_symmetry.space_group_name_H-M   'P 1'
#
loop_
_entity.id
_entity.type
_entity.pdbx_description
1 polymer ?
#
loop_
_entity_poly.entity_id
_entity_poly.type
_entity_poly.pdbx_seq_one_letter_code
_entity_poly.pdbx_strand_id
1 'polypeptide(L)'
;MQHFERGRLHGHNIVAVLPGSAPEQQAGHVVIGAHYDHLGHGQTGSLALFGEKGEIHNGADDNASGSAALLEIAEAFATLEPRPERSVVFVWFDAEEQGLIGSQYYVEHPRFPLRRCAAMFNLDMVGRARDGRVAVLGATSGEGLERIVLGAARRNRLDATLVPYMVPNSDHFSFYRKKVPVAFFTTGLHADYHRPSDDADRIDMQTLVRIARCAFDAARTVAATAGPRPAWHEVRSAPFGFMALELLEGLTGREGFGKLARALYGPVAGAVVLPSEHGLEVLYVEPDSALAEAGVRAGDRLEAARGGLLGSRRHALGGRLGRLRLWAALTGPPATLELRRGDRSLSIPFPPRHDAR
;
A
#
# COMPACT_ATOMS: atom_id res chain seq x y z
N MET A 1 -17.95 -7.37 -20.05
CA MET A 1 -17.31 -6.07 -19.83
C MET A 1 -18.28 -5.16 -19.10
N GLN A 2 -17.80 -4.35 -18.17
CA GLN A 2 -18.56 -3.31 -17.48
C GLN A 2 -18.07 -1.96 -18.00
N HIS A 3 -18.95 -1.26 -18.72
CA HIS A 3 -18.65 0.02 -19.36
C HIS A 3 -18.88 1.17 -18.38
N PHE A 4 -18.03 2.18 -18.41
CA PHE A 4 -18.20 3.39 -17.60
C PHE A 4 -17.69 4.65 -18.31
N GLU A 5 -18.22 5.79 -17.85
CA GLU A 5 -17.85 7.12 -18.36
C GLU A 5 -17.60 8.07 -17.19
N ARG A 6 -16.53 8.86 -17.26
CA ARG A 6 -16.23 9.92 -16.29
C ARG A 6 -15.69 11.15 -17.01
N GLY A 7 -16.55 12.15 -17.19
CA GLY A 7 -16.21 13.32 -17.99
C GLY A 7 -15.99 12.94 -19.45
N ARG A 8 -14.75 13.05 -19.95
CA ARG A 8 -14.38 12.66 -21.33
C ARG A 8 -13.72 11.27 -21.40
N LEU A 9 -13.51 10.61 -20.27
CA LEU A 9 -12.94 9.28 -20.21
C LEU A 9 -14.05 8.24 -20.43
N HIS A 10 -13.80 7.29 -21.34
CA HIS A 10 -14.59 6.08 -21.52
C HIS A 10 -13.69 4.89 -21.22
N GLY A 11 -14.14 3.96 -20.37
CA GLY A 11 -13.34 2.81 -19.93
C GLY A 11 -14.18 1.54 -19.74
N HIS A 12 -13.48 0.42 -19.58
CA HIS A 12 -14.09 -0.90 -19.53
C HIS A 12 -13.43 -1.80 -18.47
N ASN A 13 -14.09 -2.02 -17.33
CA ASN A 13 -13.66 -3.11 -16.46
C ASN A 13 -13.98 -4.47 -17.13
N ILE A 14 -13.05 -5.42 -17.03
CA ILE A 14 -13.29 -6.81 -17.44
C ILE A 14 -13.64 -7.61 -16.18
N VAL A 15 -14.89 -8.08 -16.11
CA VAL A 15 -15.40 -8.83 -14.96
C VAL A 15 -15.69 -10.27 -15.38
N ALA A 16 -15.00 -11.22 -14.76
CA ALA A 16 -15.25 -12.65 -14.92
C ALA A 16 -15.74 -13.25 -13.59
N VAL A 17 -16.66 -14.22 -13.67
CA VAL A 17 -17.28 -14.82 -12.47
C VAL A 17 -17.15 -16.33 -12.56
N LEU A 18 -16.58 -16.93 -11.51
CA LEU A 18 -16.67 -18.36 -11.24
C LEU A 18 -17.76 -18.58 -10.18
N PRO A 19 -18.91 -19.19 -10.54
CA PRO A 19 -19.96 -19.51 -9.58
C PRO A 19 -19.46 -20.49 -8.51
N GLY A 20 -19.76 -20.18 -7.25
CA GLY A 20 -19.50 -21.08 -6.12
C GLY A 20 -20.47 -22.27 -6.10
N SER A 21 -20.17 -23.26 -5.26
CA SER A 21 -21.00 -24.45 -5.09
C SER A 21 -22.22 -24.23 -4.17
N ALA A 22 -22.17 -23.23 -3.28
CA ALA A 22 -23.30 -22.89 -2.42
C ALA A 22 -24.28 -21.92 -3.12
N PRO A 23 -25.57 -21.90 -2.72
CA PRO A 23 -26.56 -21.00 -3.33
C PRO A 23 -26.13 -19.52 -3.27
N GLU A 24 -26.16 -18.84 -4.42
CA GLU A 24 -25.70 -17.45 -4.59
C GLU A 24 -26.35 -16.48 -3.58
N GLN A 25 -27.61 -16.73 -3.21
CA GLN A 25 -28.35 -15.90 -2.27
C GLN A 25 -27.79 -15.95 -0.84
N GLN A 26 -26.95 -16.94 -0.52
CA GLN A 26 -26.44 -17.22 0.83
C GLN A 26 -24.91 -17.19 0.93
N ALA A 27 -24.19 -17.52 -0.15
CA ALA A 27 -22.74 -17.78 -0.09
C ALA A 27 -21.86 -16.52 -0.01
N GLY A 28 -22.29 -15.42 -0.63
CA GLY A 28 -21.42 -14.26 -0.84
C GLY A 28 -20.31 -14.53 -1.86
N HIS A 29 -19.30 -13.65 -1.90
CA HIS A 29 -18.25 -13.73 -2.92
C HIS A 29 -16.91 -13.19 -2.42
N VAL A 30 -15.84 -13.56 -3.12
CA VAL A 30 -14.50 -12.96 -3.01
C VAL A 30 -14.20 -12.23 -4.31
N VAL A 31 -13.59 -11.06 -4.23
CA VAL A 31 -13.06 -10.34 -5.41
C VAL A 31 -11.54 -10.52 -5.45
N ILE A 32 -11.00 -10.79 -6.63
CA ILE A 32 -9.57 -10.73 -6.89
C ILE A 32 -9.39 -9.79 -8.09
N GLY A 33 -8.51 -8.80 -7.97
CA GLY A 33 -8.37 -7.80 -9.01
C GLY A 33 -6.95 -7.29 -9.19
N ALA A 34 -6.75 -6.69 -10.36
CA ALA A 34 -5.55 -5.98 -10.82
C ALA A 34 -6.03 -4.96 -11.85
N HIS A 35 -5.33 -3.85 -12.04
CA HIS A 35 -5.62 -3.00 -13.20
C HIS A 35 -4.84 -3.48 -14.43
N TYR A 36 -5.36 -3.18 -15.61
CA TYR A 36 -4.75 -3.54 -16.88
C TYR A 36 -4.39 -2.33 -17.76
N ASP A 37 -4.82 -1.13 -17.35
CA ASP A 37 -4.37 0.11 -17.98
C ASP A 37 -2.95 0.46 -17.55
N HIS A 38 -2.32 1.34 -18.34
CA HIS A 38 -1.09 2.02 -17.97
C HIS A 38 -1.01 3.38 -18.70
N LEU A 39 0.15 4.04 -18.68
CA LEU A 39 0.31 5.45 -19.07
C LEU A 39 0.44 5.73 -20.59
N GLY A 40 0.49 4.71 -21.44
CA GLY A 40 0.66 4.87 -22.89
C GLY A 40 1.93 5.65 -23.23
N HIS A 41 1.83 6.83 -23.85
CA HIS A 41 2.98 7.69 -24.16
C HIS A 41 3.42 8.62 -23.01
N GLY A 42 2.95 8.37 -21.78
CA GLY A 42 3.41 9.08 -20.58
C GLY A 42 2.96 10.53 -20.47
N GLN A 43 1.69 10.83 -20.76
CA GLN A 43 1.16 12.20 -20.68
C GLN A 43 0.94 12.66 -19.24
N THR A 44 0.10 11.95 -18.49
CA THR A 44 -0.22 12.22 -17.09
C THR A 44 0.41 11.12 -16.24
N GLY A 45 0.97 11.46 -15.08
CA GLY A 45 1.55 10.48 -14.15
C GLY A 45 2.96 10.00 -14.49
N SER A 46 3.46 10.25 -15.71
CA SER A 46 4.79 9.80 -16.15
C SER A 46 5.94 10.40 -15.33
N LEU A 47 6.94 9.55 -15.08
CA LEU A 47 8.23 9.89 -14.47
C LEU A 47 9.39 9.77 -15.48
N ALA A 48 9.09 9.77 -16.78
CA ALA A 48 10.07 9.70 -17.86
C ALA A 48 11.18 10.76 -17.71
N LEU A 49 12.43 10.35 -17.92
CA LEU A 49 13.57 11.26 -17.95
C LEU A 49 13.60 12.08 -19.25
N PHE A 50 14.45 13.11 -19.31
CA PHE A 50 14.52 14.03 -20.46
C PHE A 50 14.65 13.34 -21.83
N GLY A 51 15.36 12.21 -21.89
CA GLY A 51 15.54 11.42 -23.12
C GLY A 51 14.45 10.39 -23.41
N GLU A 52 13.47 10.23 -22.51
CA GLU A 52 12.41 9.20 -22.56
C GLU A 52 11.03 9.82 -22.86
N LYS A 53 10.98 11.14 -23.09
CA LYS A 53 9.71 11.86 -23.22
C LYS A 53 8.97 11.47 -24.50
N GLY A 54 7.75 10.96 -24.34
CA GLY A 54 6.90 10.52 -25.45
C GLY A 54 7.11 9.07 -25.87
N GLU A 55 8.05 8.36 -25.23
CA GLU A 55 8.21 6.92 -25.39
C GLU A 55 7.05 6.15 -24.74
N ILE A 56 6.84 4.92 -25.20
CA ILE A 56 5.78 4.05 -24.69
C ILE A 56 6.17 3.56 -23.30
N HIS A 57 5.23 3.65 -22.36
CA HIS A 57 5.30 3.06 -21.03
C HIS A 57 4.66 1.69 -21.13
N ASN A 58 5.48 0.63 -21.11
CA ASN A 58 5.01 -0.73 -21.32
C ASN A 58 4.31 -1.31 -20.08
N GLY A 59 4.66 -0.83 -18.87
CA GLY A 59 3.96 -1.21 -17.64
C GLY A 59 4.11 -2.68 -17.28
N ALA A 60 5.31 -3.24 -17.49
CA ALA A 60 5.54 -4.66 -17.28
C ALA A 60 5.30 -5.07 -15.81
N ASP A 61 5.77 -4.27 -14.86
CA ASP A 61 5.42 -4.47 -13.45
C ASP A 61 4.10 -3.80 -13.10
N ASP A 62 3.86 -2.60 -13.65
CA ASP A 62 2.74 -1.72 -13.37
C ASP A 62 1.80 -1.57 -14.59
N ASN A 63 0.78 -2.42 -14.77
CA ASN A 63 0.46 -3.58 -13.94
C ASN A 63 0.19 -4.84 -14.75
N ALA A 64 1.00 -5.07 -15.80
CA ALA A 64 0.98 -6.32 -16.53
C ALA A 64 1.31 -7.52 -15.61
N SER A 65 2.17 -7.34 -14.62
CA SER A 65 2.51 -8.39 -13.64
C SER A 65 1.30 -8.86 -12.82
N GLY A 66 0.51 -7.93 -12.26
CA GLY A 66 -0.71 -8.24 -11.51
C GLY A 66 -1.81 -8.77 -12.41
N SER A 67 -1.97 -8.19 -13.61
CA SER A 67 -2.91 -8.66 -14.62
C SER A 67 -2.63 -10.09 -15.08
N ALA A 68 -1.36 -10.45 -15.31
CA ALA A 68 -0.96 -11.81 -15.65
C ALA A 68 -1.15 -12.77 -14.46
N ALA A 69 -0.77 -12.35 -13.25
CA ALA A 69 -1.01 -13.15 -12.04
C ALA A 69 -2.51 -13.43 -11.82
N LEU A 70 -3.38 -12.45 -12.08
CA LEU A 70 -4.83 -12.61 -11.97
C LEU A 70 -5.37 -13.64 -12.97
N LEU A 71 -4.84 -13.68 -14.19
CA LEU A 71 -5.22 -14.66 -15.21
C LEU A 71 -4.87 -16.09 -14.78
N GLU A 72 -3.65 -16.30 -14.29
CA GLU A 72 -3.19 -17.59 -13.75
C GLU A 72 -4.01 -18.04 -12.53
N ILE A 73 -4.33 -17.10 -11.63
CA ILE A 73 -5.20 -17.37 -10.48
C ILE A 73 -6.60 -17.78 -10.94
N ALA A 74 -7.15 -17.11 -11.97
CA ALA A 74 -8.45 -17.44 -12.53
C ALA A 74 -8.48 -18.85 -13.14
N GLU A 75 -7.43 -19.24 -13.88
CA GLU A 75 -7.26 -20.61 -14.38
C GLU A 75 -7.20 -21.63 -13.23
N ALA A 76 -6.38 -21.37 -12.21
CA ALA A 76 -6.24 -22.26 -11.06
C ALA A 76 -7.60 -22.47 -10.35
N PHE A 77 -8.39 -21.41 -10.15
CA PHE A 77 -9.74 -21.54 -9.59
C PHE A 77 -10.70 -22.30 -10.52
N ALA A 78 -10.62 -22.12 -11.83
CA ALA A 78 -11.47 -22.82 -12.80
C ALA A 78 -11.24 -24.34 -12.81
N THR A 79 -10.02 -24.77 -12.49
CA THR A 79 -9.62 -26.19 -12.39
C THR A 79 -9.76 -26.79 -10.98
N LEU A 80 -10.14 -25.99 -9.99
CA LEU A 80 -10.16 -26.41 -8.59
C LEU A 80 -11.34 -27.35 -8.28
N GLU A 81 -11.03 -28.52 -7.69
CA GLU A 81 -12.02 -29.48 -7.20
C GLU A 81 -11.73 -29.87 -5.73
N PRO A 82 -12.72 -29.80 -4.82
CA PRO A 82 -14.07 -29.26 -5.04
C PRO A 82 -14.06 -27.74 -5.24
N ARG A 83 -15.05 -27.23 -5.98
CA ARG A 83 -15.27 -25.78 -6.13
C ARG A 83 -15.53 -25.10 -4.77
N PRO A 84 -15.08 -23.85 -4.59
CA PRO A 84 -15.35 -23.08 -3.39
C PRO A 84 -16.85 -22.86 -3.19
N GLU A 85 -17.29 -22.76 -1.93
CA GLU A 85 -18.70 -22.44 -1.64
C GLU A 85 -19.06 -21.02 -2.09
N ARG A 86 -18.16 -20.04 -1.90
CA ARG A 86 -18.36 -18.66 -2.37
C ARG A 86 -18.05 -18.53 -3.86
N SER A 87 -18.78 -17.64 -4.54
CA SER A 87 -18.39 -17.25 -5.90
C SER A 87 -17.10 -16.44 -5.88
N VAL A 88 -16.28 -16.59 -6.91
CA VAL A 88 -15.06 -15.80 -7.09
C VAL A 88 -15.26 -14.85 -8.27
N VAL A 89 -14.98 -13.58 -8.06
CA VAL A 89 -15.08 -12.53 -9.09
C VAL A 89 -13.68 -12.03 -9.40
N PHE A 90 -13.27 -12.19 -10.65
CA PHE A 90 -12.02 -11.65 -11.16
C PHE A 90 -12.33 -10.34 -11.86
N VAL A 91 -11.61 -9.27 -11.52
CA VAL A 91 -11.80 -7.95 -12.12
C VAL A 91 -10.48 -7.38 -12.59
N TRP A 92 -10.34 -7.18 -13.90
CA TRP A 92 -9.33 -6.30 -14.45
C TRP A 92 -9.89 -4.89 -14.51
N PHE A 93 -9.35 -3.98 -13.71
CA PHE A 93 -9.78 -2.59 -13.62
C PHE A 93 -9.14 -1.75 -14.72
N ASP A 94 -9.90 -0.81 -15.26
CA ASP A 94 -9.42 0.18 -16.24
C ASP A 94 -9.29 1.55 -15.57
N ALA A 95 -8.44 2.41 -16.13
CA ALA A 95 -8.19 3.77 -15.66
C ALA A 95 -7.85 3.87 -14.15
N GLU A 96 -7.05 2.94 -13.63
CA GLU A 96 -6.46 3.04 -12.30
C GLU A 96 -5.53 4.25 -12.22
N GLU A 97 -4.68 4.41 -13.23
CA GLU A 97 -3.59 5.39 -13.28
C GLU A 97 -4.09 6.84 -13.38
N GLN A 98 -5.38 6.97 -13.70
CA GLN A 98 -6.09 8.23 -13.81
C GLN A 98 -6.88 8.57 -12.53
N GLY A 99 -6.69 7.79 -11.46
CA GLY A 99 -7.27 8.03 -10.14
C GLY A 99 -8.31 6.99 -9.70
N LEU A 100 -8.01 5.71 -9.90
CA LEU A 100 -8.80 4.55 -9.49
C LEU A 100 -10.21 4.51 -10.10
N ILE A 101 -10.37 5.00 -11.34
CA ILE A 101 -11.70 5.29 -11.88
C ILE A 101 -12.50 4.00 -12.10
N GLY A 102 -11.88 2.95 -12.65
CA GLY A 102 -12.54 1.68 -12.88
C GLY A 102 -12.96 0.99 -11.59
N SER A 103 -12.10 0.90 -10.58
CA SER A 103 -12.47 0.29 -9.30
C SER A 103 -13.50 1.12 -8.52
N GLN A 104 -13.42 2.46 -8.56
CA GLN A 104 -14.46 3.33 -8.01
C GLN A 104 -15.82 3.06 -8.64
N TYR A 105 -15.85 2.93 -9.98
CA TYR A 105 -17.08 2.60 -10.69
C TYR A 105 -17.60 1.21 -10.32
N TYR A 106 -16.72 0.20 -10.25
CA TYR A 106 -17.10 -1.17 -9.88
C TYR A 106 -17.74 -1.22 -8.50
N VAL A 107 -17.17 -0.55 -7.49
CA VAL A 107 -17.72 -0.58 -6.13
C VAL A 107 -19.05 0.18 -5.98
N GLU A 108 -19.40 1.02 -6.95
CA GLU A 108 -20.70 1.68 -7.05
C GLU A 108 -21.73 0.85 -7.83
N HIS A 109 -21.26 0.06 -8.80
CA HIS A 109 -22.07 -0.79 -9.67
C HIS A 109 -21.62 -2.26 -9.62
N PRO A 110 -21.53 -2.89 -8.44
CA PRO A 110 -20.84 -4.16 -8.30
C PRO A 110 -21.66 -5.31 -8.90
N ARG A 111 -20.99 -6.33 -9.44
CA ARG A 111 -21.65 -7.53 -9.98
C ARG A 111 -22.50 -8.26 -8.93
N PHE A 112 -22.03 -8.24 -7.67
CA PHE A 112 -22.74 -8.74 -6.51
C PHE A 112 -22.72 -7.70 -5.38
N PRO A 113 -23.70 -7.69 -4.46
CA PRO A 113 -23.74 -6.67 -3.42
C PRO A 113 -22.51 -6.69 -2.50
N LEU A 114 -21.78 -5.57 -2.38
CA LEU A 114 -20.54 -5.47 -1.58
C LEU A 114 -20.70 -5.87 -0.11
N ARG A 115 -21.91 -5.73 0.46
CA ARG A 115 -22.20 -6.21 1.83
C ARG A 115 -21.98 -7.72 2.01
N ARG A 116 -21.90 -8.47 0.90
CA ARG A 116 -21.63 -9.91 0.84
C ARG A 116 -20.24 -10.24 0.27
N CYS A 117 -19.41 -9.22 0.01
CA CYS A 117 -18.02 -9.41 -0.38
C CYS A 117 -17.23 -9.78 0.89
N ALA A 118 -16.67 -10.98 0.92
CA ALA A 118 -15.92 -11.49 2.06
C ALA A 118 -14.55 -10.80 2.18
N ALA A 119 -13.85 -10.66 1.05
CA ALA A 119 -12.63 -9.89 0.95
C ALA A 119 -12.38 -9.51 -0.52
N MET A 120 -11.56 -8.49 -0.72
CA MET A 120 -10.97 -8.17 -2.01
C MET A 120 -9.45 -8.34 -1.94
N PHE A 121 -8.90 -9.14 -2.86
CA PHE A 121 -7.47 -9.34 -3.03
C PHE A 121 -7.00 -8.51 -4.23
N ASN A 122 -6.05 -7.61 -4.02
CA ASN A 122 -5.51 -6.76 -5.08
C ASN A 122 -4.07 -7.17 -5.39
N LEU A 123 -3.74 -7.23 -6.68
CA LEU A 123 -2.40 -7.54 -7.19
C LEU A 123 -1.95 -6.35 -8.03
N ASP A 124 -0.93 -5.65 -7.57
CA ASP A 124 -0.40 -4.50 -8.27
C ASP A 124 1.09 -4.30 -7.98
N MET A 125 1.89 -4.24 -9.06
CA MET A 125 3.35 -4.27 -9.04
C MET A 125 3.91 -5.49 -8.28
N VAL A 126 3.68 -6.70 -8.80
CA VAL A 126 4.02 -7.97 -8.14
C VAL A 126 5.18 -8.73 -8.78
N GLY A 127 5.87 -8.12 -9.73
CA GLY A 127 6.99 -8.67 -10.49
C GLY A 127 8.37 -8.13 -10.12
N ARG A 128 8.51 -7.08 -9.30
CA ARG A 128 9.79 -6.42 -8.98
C ARG A 128 10.26 -6.61 -7.54
N ALA A 129 10.02 -7.79 -6.98
CA ALA A 129 10.36 -8.11 -5.59
C ALA A 129 11.84 -7.89 -5.25
N ARG A 130 12.08 -7.24 -4.11
CA ARG A 130 13.42 -7.04 -3.53
C ARG A 130 13.67 -8.09 -2.45
N ASP A 131 14.71 -8.90 -2.64
CA ASP A 131 15.07 -9.98 -1.71
C ASP A 131 13.93 -10.99 -1.45
N GLY A 132 13.03 -11.18 -2.42
CA GLY A 132 11.87 -12.08 -2.28
C GLY A 132 10.77 -11.58 -1.33
N ARG A 133 10.79 -10.29 -0.99
CA ARG A 133 9.80 -9.65 -0.11
C ARG A 133 8.57 -9.17 -0.88
N VAL A 134 7.42 -9.26 -0.22
CA VAL A 134 6.15 -8.69 -0.69
C VAL A 134 5.48 -7.94 0.45
N ALA A 135 5.00 -6.74 0.19
CA ALA A 135 4.19 -5.97 1.11
C ALA A 135 2.72 -6.37 0.92
N VAL A 136 1.99 -6.50 2.03
CA VAL A 136 0.54 -6.72 2.02
C VAL A 136 -0.17 -5.64 2.82
N LEU A 137 -0.86 -4.74 2.12
CA LEU A 137 -1.61 -3.66 2.71
C LEU A 137 -3.04 -4.11 3.04
N GLY A 138 -3.55 -3.60 4.16
CA GLY A 138 -4.96 -3.76 4.52
C GLY A 138 -5.37 -5.13 5.05
N ALA A 139 -4.50 -6.14 5.10
CA ALA A 139 -4.86 -7.49 5.55
C ALA A 139 -5.44 -7.54 6.98
N THR A 140 -5.16 -6.54 7.81
CA THR A 140 -5.73 -6.36 9.17
C THR A 140 -7.12 -5.70 9.18
N SER A 141 -7.66 -5.34 8.01
CA SER A 141 -9.01 -4.75 7.86
C SER A 141 -10.14 -5.78 7.98
N GLY A 142 -9.83 -7.07 8.02
CA GLY A 142 -10.79 -8.15 8.21
C GLY A 142 -10.32 -9.12 9.27
N GLU A 143 -11.16 -9.45 10.25
CA GLU A 143 -10.81 -10.37 11.33
C GLU A 143 -10.25 -11.71 10.79
N GLY A 144 -9.00 -12.01 11.14
CA GLY A 144 -8.31 -13.24 10.78
C GLY A 144 -7.75 -13.29 9.35
N LEU A 145 -7.97 -12.26 8.53
CA LEU A 145 -7.43 -12.18 7.16
C LEU A 145 -5.90 -12.08 7.18
N GLU A 146 -5.32 -11.39 8.17
CA GLU A 146 -3.88 -11.32 8.40
C GLU A 146 -3.25 -12.71 8.60
N ARG A 147 -3.92 -13.59 9.37
CA ARG A 147 -3.47 -14.96 9.61
C ARG A 147 -3.59 -15.82 8.35
N ILE A 148 -4.64 -15.62 7.55
CA ILE A 148 -4.83 -16.32 6.28
C ILE A 148 -3.70 -15.96 5.31
N VAL A 149 -3.44 -14.67 5.13
CA VAL A 149 -2.36 -14.15 4.27
C VAL A 149 -0.99 -14.66 4.73
N LEU A 150 -0.65 -14.50 6.01
CA LEU A 150 0.65 -14.97 6.54
C LEU A 150 0.78 -16.50 6.51
N GLY A 151 -0.33 -17.23 6.63
CA GLY A 151 -0.35 -18.67 6.42
C GLY A 151 -0.04 -19.07 4.98
N ALA A 152 -0.65 -18.39 4.01
CA ALA A 152 -0.41 -18.59 2.58
C ALA A 152 1.03 -18.21 2.19
N ALA A 153 1.56 -17.09 2.72
CA ALA A 153 2.92 -16.65 2.47
C ALA A 153 3.95 -17.70 2.93
N ARG A 154 3.78 -18.25 4.14
CA ARG A 154 4.65 -19.31 4.66
C ARG A 154 4.62 -20.57 3.79
N ARG A 155 3.44 -21.01 3.33
CA ARG A 155 3.33 -22.16 2.42
C ARG A 155 4.06 -21.93 1.10
N ASN A 156 4.03 -20.70 0.60
CA ASN A 156 4.64 -20.31 -0.67
C ASN A 156 6.09 -19.81 -0.53
N ARG A 157 6.69 -19.92 0.67
CA ARG A 157 8.06 -19.49 0.97
C ARG A 157 8.31 -18.02 0.58
N LEU A 158 7.34 -17.16 0.91
CA LEU A 158 7.43 -15.72 0.73
C LEU A 158 7.67 -15.02 2.07
N ASP A 159 8.53 -14.01 2.04
CA ASP A 159 8.64 -13.04 3.12
C ASP A 159 7.57 -11.94 2.92
N ALA A 160 6.38 -12.19 3.45
CA ALA A 160 5.27 -11.25 3.40
C ALA A 160 5.26 -10.33 4.63
N THR A 161 5.37 -9.03 4.39
CA THR A 161 5.28 -8.00 5.42
C THR A 161 3.90 -7.35 5.40
N LEU A 162 3.18 -7.40 6.52
CA LEU A 162 1.92 -6.67 6.64
C LEU A 162 2.20 -5.19 6.88
N VAL A 163 1.60 -4.33 6.05
CA VAL A 163 1.74 -2.89 6.17
C VAL A 163 0.70 -2.37 7.17
N PRO A 164 1.12 -1.64 8.23
CA PRO A 164 0.23 -1.25 9.33
C PRO A 164 -0.65 -0.03 9.02
N TYR A 165 -0.58 0.50 7.79
CA TYR A 165 -1.37 1.63 7.34
C TYR A 165 -2.00 1.36 5.98
N MET A 166 -3.06 2.11 5.70
CA MET A 166 -3.77 2.13 4.42
C MET A 166 -3.35 3.36 3.62
N VAL A 167 -3.07 3.20 2.33
CA VAL A 167 -2.77 4.30 1.41
C VAL A 167 -3.68 4.21 0.17
N PRO A 168 -4.14 5.34 -0.39
CA PRO A 168 -5.00 5.35 -1.56
C PRO A 168 -4.21 5.23 -2.86
N ASN A 169 -3.39 4.18 -2.98
CA ASN A 169 -2.41 4.03 -4.06
C ASN A 169 -2.68 2.84 -5.00
N SER A 170 -3.82 2.16 -4.87
CA SER A 170 -4.26 1.14 -5.84
C SER A 170 -5.75 0.82 -5.63
N ASP A 171 -6.33 -0.02 -6.49
CA ASP A 171 -7.77 -0.32 -6.56
C ASP A 171 -8.39 -0.85 -5.26
N HIS A 172 -7.58 -1.52 -4.42
CA HIS A 172 -8.01 -1.99 -3.10
C HIS A 172 -8.65 -0.85 -2.26
N PHE A 173 -8.21 0.39 -2.43
CA PHE A 173 -8.72 1.51 -1.65
C PHE A 173 -10.20 1.81 -1.95
N SER A 174 -10.65 1.61 -3.19
CA SER A 174 -12.06 1.74 -3.57
C SER A 174 -12.95 0.79 -2.77
N PHE A 175 -12.49 -0.45 -2.55
CA PHE A 175 -13.18 -1.45 -1.73
C PHE A 175 -13.09 -1.15 -0.24
N TYR A 176 -11.91 -0.74 0.23
CA TYR A 176 -11.68 -0.37 1.61
C TYR A 176 -12.64 0.76 2.06
N ARG A 177 -12.83 1.79 1.23
CA ARG A 177 -13.79 2.89 1.50
C ARG A 177 -15.25 2.41 1.63
N LYS A 178 -15.60 1.26 1.06
CA LYS A 178 -16.91 0.62 1.20
C LYS A 178 -16.97 -0.40 2.34
N LYS A 179 -15.97 -0.42 3.23
CA LYS A 179 -15.85 -1.32 4.39
C LYS A 179 -15.80 -2.81 4.02
N VAL A 180 -15.23 -3.10 2.86
CA VAL A 180 -14.86 -4.46 2.43
C VAL A 180 -13.44 -4.74 2.95
N PRO A 181 -13.19 -5.88 3.61
CA PRO A 181 -11.83 -6.30 3.94
C PRO A 181 -10.97 -6.44 2.70
N VAL A 182 -9.73 -5.97 2.75
CA VAL A 182 -8.82 -6.00 1.59
C VAL A 182 -7.47 -6.63 1.94
N ALA A 183 -6.82 -7.24 0.96
CA ALA A 183 -5.43 -7.63 1.03
C ALA A 183 -4.75 -7.26 -0.29
N PHE A 184 -3.95 -6.20 -0.26
CA PHE A 184 -3.26 -5.68 -1.45
C PHE A 184 -1.80 -6.11 -1.43
N PHE A 185 -1.41 -6.95 -2.40
CA PHE A 185 -0.05 -7.43 -2.61
C PHE A 185 0.69 -6.52 -3.58
N THR A 186 1.85 -6.03 -3.15
CA THR A 186 2.77 -5.24 -3.97
C THR A 186 4.21 -5.49 -3.58
N THR A 187 5.13 -5.33 -4.53
CA THR A 187 6.57 -5.34 -4.30
C THR A 187 7.13 -3.94 -4.04
N GLY A 188 6.25 -2.93 -4.05
CA GLY A 188 6.58 -1.53 -3.81
C GLY A 188 7.22 -0.87 -5.02
N LEU A 189 7.52 0.43 -4.86
CA LEU A 189 8.03 1.24 -5.96
C LEU A 189 9.49 0.90 -6.29
N HIS A 190 9.85 1.08 -7.56
CA HIS A 190 11.21 0.88 -8.08
C HIS A 190 11.61 2.00 -9.05
N ALA A 191 12.87 1.96 -9.51
CA ALA A 191 13.45 3.02 -10.33
C ALA A 191 12.82 3.21 -11.71
N ASP A 192 12.09 2.20 -12.18
CA ASP A 192 11.40 2.15 -13.48
C ASP A 192 9.91 2.47 -13.37
N TYR A 193 9.37 2.67 -12.16
CA TYR A 193 7.96 3.00 -11.94
C TYR A 193 7.55 4.22 -12.76
N HIS A 194 6.42 4.12 -13.48
CA HIS A 194 5.89 5.15 -14.38
C HIS A 194 6.90 5.64 -15.43
N ARG A 195 7.80 4.78 -15.90
CA ARG A 195 8.79 5.09 -16.94
C ARG A 195 8.74 4.09 -18.09
N PRO A 196 9.22 4.48 -19.29
CA PRO A 196 9.35 3.57 -20.43
C PRO A 196 10.21 2.34 -20.14
N SER A 197 11.09 2.40 -19.15
CA SER A 197 11.98 1.31 -18.76
C SER A 197 11.32 0.23 -17.89
N ASP A 198 10.03 0.36 -17.54
CA ASP A 198 9.26 -0.72 -16.91
C ASP A 198 8.92 -1.81 -17.92
N ASP A 199 9.92 -2.63 -18.23
CA ASP A 199 9.93 -3.62 -19.29
C ASP A 199 9.97 -5.07 -18.78
N ALA A 200 9.53 -6.00 -19.62
CA ALA A 200 9.35 -7.40 -19.26
C ALA A 200 10.63 -8.12 -18.81
N ASP A 201 11.81 -7.66 -19.27
CA ASP A 201 13.11 -8.20 -18.85
C ASP A 201 13.45 -7.86 -17.38
N ARG A 202 12.72 -6.93 -16.77
CA ARG A 202 12.89 -6.52 -15.37
C ARG A 202 12.15 -7.42 -14.37
N ILE A 203 11.28 -8.31 -14.84
CA ILE A 203 10.37 -9.10 -14.00
C ILE A 203 11.09 -10.30 -13.37
N ASP A 204 11.05 -10.39 -12.04
CA ASP A 204 11.39 -11.60 -11.29
C ASP A 204 10.21 -12.57 -11.35
N MET A 205 10.19 -13.38 -12.42
CA MET A 205 9.15 -14.38 -12.66
C MET A 205 9.05 -15.41 -11.53
N GLN A 206 10.17 -15.76 -10.87
CA GLN A 206 10.14 -16.76 -9.79
C GLN A 206 9.39 -16.22 -8.57
N THR A 207 9.62 -14.97 -8.20
CA THR A 207 8.89 -14.35 -7.08
C THR A 207 7.46 -14.02 -7.46
N LEU A 208 7.20 -13.55 -8.68
CA LEU A 208 5.85 -13.31 -9.18
C LEU A 208 4.95 -14.56 -9.03
N VAL A 209 5.44 -15.73 -9.47
CA VAL A 209 4.70 -17.00 -9.34
C VAL A 209 4.41 -17.33 -7.87
N ARG A 210 5.37 -17.10 -6.97
CA ARG A 210 5.14 -17.32 -5.53
C ARG A 210 4.07 -16.37 -4.99
N ILE A 211 4.08 -15.09 -5.38
CA ILE A 211 3.08 -14.09 -4.97
C ILE A 211 1.70 -14.48 -5.49
N ALA A 212 1.58 -14.88 -6.76
CA ALA A 212 0.32 -15.35 -7.34
C ALA A 212 -0.24 -16.57 -6.58
N ARG A 213 0.60 -17.56 -6.27
CA ARG A 213 0.20 -18.72 -5.46
C ARG A 213 -0.22 -18.34 -4.04
N CYS A 214 0.45 -17.37 -3.43
CA CYS A 214 0.09 -16.86 -2.11
C CYS A 214 -1.29 -16.19 -2.12
N ALA A 215 -1.52 -15.29 -3.09
CA ALA A 215 -2.81 -14.65 -3.28
C ALA A 215 -3.92 -15.67 -3.57
N PHE A 216 -3.66 -16.65 -4.45
CA PHE A 216 -4.57 -17.78 -4.70
C PHE A 216 -4.90 -18.54 -3.42
N ASP A 217 -3.90 -18.96 -2.64
CA ASP A 217 -4.12 -19.75 -1.42
C ASP A 217 -4.91 -18.97 -0.37
N ALA A 218 -4.63 -17.68 -0.22
CA ALA A 218 -5.35 -16.81 0.68
C ALA A 218 -6.80 -16.62 0.23
N ALA A 219 -7.00 -16.27 -1.04
CA ALA A 219 -8.33 -16.09 -1.62
C ALA A 219 -9.15 -17.39 -1.60
N ARG A 220 -8.52 -18.54 -1.89
CA ARG A 220 -9.14 -19.87 -1.83
C ARG A 220 -9.57 -20.22 -0.41
N THR A 221 -8.73 -19.89 0.58
CA THR A 221 -9.08 -20.10 2.00
C THR A 221 -10.32 -19.28 2.38
N VAL A 222 -10.42 -18.03 1.92
CA VAL A 222 -11.62 -17.21 2.14
C VAL A 222 -12.79 -17.73 1.31
N ALA A 223 -12.60 -18.16 0.06
CA ALA A 223 -13.69 -18.61 -0.80
C ALA A 223 -14.27 -19.98 -0.39
N ALA A 224 -13.50 -20.81 0.33
CA ALA A 224 -13.83 -22.20 0.62
C ALA A 224 -15.19 -22.41 1.31
N THR A 225 -15.60 -21.52 2.22
CA THR A 225 -16.83 -21.70 3.02
C THR A 225 -17.79 -20.51 2.91
N ALA A 226 -19.08 -20.77 2.76
CA ALA A 226 -20.19 -19.83 2.78
C ALA A 226 -20.55 -19.45 4.23
N GLY A 227 -19.64 -18.76 4.90
CA GLY A 227 -19.86 -18.20 6.24
C GLY A 227 -20.23 -16.71 6.24
N PRO A 228 -20.40 -16.09 7.43
CA PRO A 228 -20.39 -14.63 7.52
C PRO A 228 -19.08 -14.07 6.94
N ARG A 229 -19.14 -12.85 6.38
CA ARG A 229 -17.91 -12.14 5.97
C ARG A 229 -17.07 -11.83 7.22
N PRO A 230 -15.72 -11.77 7.10
CA PRO A 230 -14.87 -11.27 8.16
C PRO A 230 -15.36 -9.92 8.70
N ALA A 231 -15.35 -9.76 10.02
CA ALA A 231 -15.68 -8.49 10.65
C ALA A 231 -14.68 -7.42 10.17
N TRP A 232 -15.18 -6.25 9.77
CA TRP A 232 -14.35 -5.19 9.23
C TRP A 232 -13.76 -4.32 10.34
N HIS A 233 -12.50 -3.96 10.18
CA HIS A 233 -11.77 -3.04 11.05
C HIS A 233 -11.15 -1.91 10.24
N GLU A 234 -11.15 -0.71 10.83
CA GLU A 234 -10.45 0.43 10.26
C GLU A 234 -8.94 0.27 10.44
N VAL A 235 -8.21 0.40 9.35
CA VAL A 235 -6.74 0.49 9.32
C VAL A 235 -6.37 1.98 9.26
N ARG A 236 -5.42 2.40 10.10
CA ARG A 236 -4.94 3.78 10.13
C ARG A 236 -4.50 4.20 8.72
N SER A 237 -4.98 5.34 8.24
CA SER A 237 -4.58 5.84 6.92
C SER A 237 -3.29 6.66 7.00
N ALA A 238 -2.41 6.50 6.01
CA ALA A 238 -1.28 7.39 5.78
C ALA A 238 -1.56 8.27 4.55
N PRO A 239 -1.10 9.54 4.53
CA PRO A 239 -1.31 10.41 3.38
C PRO A 239 -0.47 9.96 2.18
N PHE A 240 -0.95 10.28 0.97
CA PHE A 240 -0.33 9.88 -0.31
C PHE A 240 1.16 10.21 -0.45
N GLY A 241 1.65 11.26 0.22
CA GLY A 241 3.08 11.60 0.27
C GLY A 241 3.99 10.50 0.84
N PHE A 242 3.41 9.46 1.46
CA PHE A 242 4.12 8.26 1.88
C PHE A 242 4.68 7.45 0.69
N MET A 243 3.97 7.39 -0.45
CA MET A 243 4.49 6.76 -1.67
C MET A 243 5.75 7.44 -2.20
N ALA A 244 5.86 8.76 -2.07
CA ALA A 244 7.08 9.46 -2.48
C ALA A 244 8.30 8.98 -1.69
N LEU A 245 8.14 8.56 -0.43
CA LEU A 245 9.22 8.01 0.37
C LEU A 245 9.57 6.58 -0.05
N GLU A 246 8.57 5.75 -0.37
CA GLU A 246 8.80 4.41 -0.95
C GLU A 246 9.48 4.48 -2.31
N LEU A 247 9.11 5.45 -3.17
CA LEU A 247 9.76 5.68 -4.45
C LEU A 247 11.22 6.10 -4.27
N LEU A 248 11.50 6.95 -3.28
CA LEU A 248 12.87 7.36 -2.94
C LEU A 248 13.68 6.16 -2.42
N GLU A 249 13.14 5.35 -1.51
CA GLU A 249 13.78 4.07 -1.11
C GLU A 249 13.94 3.12 -2.30
N GLY A 250 12.97 3.12 -3.20
CA GLY A 250 12.97 2.50 -4.51
C GLY A 250 14.23 2.87 -5.32
N LEU A 251 14.42 4.15 -5.56
CA LEU A 251 15.47 4.71 -6.40
C LEU A 251 16.87 4.61 -5.78
N THR A 252 16.97 4.71 -4.45
CA THR A 252 18.27 4.88 -3.78
C THR A 252 18.72 3.70 -2.92
N GLY A 253 17.85 2.70 -2.74
CA GLY A 253 18.02 1.68 -1.69
C GLY A 253 17.92 2.29 -0.29
N ARG A 254 17.93 1.45 0.76
CA ARG A 254 17.81 1.90 2.16
C ARG A 254 18.89 2.90 2.57
N GLU A 255 20.13 2.64 2.17
CA GLU A 255 21.27 3.47 2.54
C GLU A 255 21.28 4.81 1.79
N GLY A 256 20.92 4.79 0.50
CA GLY A 256 20.75 6.01 -0.28
C GLY A 256 19.51 6.81 0.13
N PHE A 257 18.47 6.15 0.66
CA PHE A 257 17.27 6.81 1.17
C PHE A 257 17.61 7.64 2.40
N GLY A 258 18.41 7.09 3.31
CA GLY A 258 18.94 7.85 4.45
C GLY A 258 19.70 9.10 4.01
N LYS A 259 20.53 9.01 2.96
CA LYS A 259 21.30 10.14 2.41
C LYS A 259 20.40 11.18 1.71
N LEU A 260 19.42 10.74 0.93
CA LEU A 260 18.52 11.62 0.17
C LEU A 260 17.43 12.25 1.05
N ALA A 261 16.90 11.51 2.02
CA ALA A 261 15.98 12.04 3.03
C ALA A 261 16.68 13.12 3.89
N ARG A 262 17.96 12.92 4.25
CA ARG A 262 18.80 13.98 4.87
C ARG A 262 18.91 15.22 3.99
N ALA A 263 19.05 15.07 2.68
CA ALA A 263 19.19 16.19 1.74
C ALA A 263 17.87 16.95 1.48
N LEU A 264 16.76 16.23 1.27
CA LEU A 264 15.45 16.81 0.92
C LEU A 264 14.70 17.34 2.14
N TYR A 265 14.79 16.63 3.26
CA TYR A 265 14.00 16.92 4.44
C TYR A 265 14.81 17.58 5.57
N GLY A 266 16.15 17.44 5.55
CA GLY A 266 17.02 17.84 6.65
C GLY A 266 16.85 16.92 7.85
N PRO A 267 17.89 16.63 8.65
CA PRO A 267 17.73 15.80 9.83
C PRO A 267 16.94 16.60 10.86
N VAL A 268 15.65 16.29 11.03
CA VAL A 268 15.04 16.61 12.30
C VAL A 268 15.36 15.48 13.27
N ALA A 269 16.52 15.62 13.91
CA ALA A 269 17.07 14.66 14.87
C ALA A 269 17.11 13.19 14.40
N GLY A 270 17.25 12.96 13.09
CA GLY A 270 17.34 11.61 12.52
C GLY A 270 15.99 10.92 12.32
N ALA A 271 14.88 11.64 12.20
CA ALA A 271 13.60 11.05 11.79
C ALA A 271 12.95 11.78 10.61
N VAL A 272 12.18 11.03 9.81
CA VAL A 272 11.23 11.57 8.86
C VAL A 272 9.88 11.64 9.55
N VAL A 273 9.29 12.83 9.61
CA VAL A 273 8.01 13.06 10.25
C VAL A 273 7.01 13.72 9.31
N LEU A 274 5.73 13.41 9.49
CA LEU A 274 4.62 14.09 8.82
C LEU A 274 3.79 14.91 9.82
N PRO A 275 3.36 16.11 9.45
CA PRO A 275 2.38 16.84 10.24
C PRO A 275 1.02 16.13 10.24
N SER A 276 0.39 16.06 11.41
CA SER A 276 -0.98 15.58 11.63
C SER A 276 -1.75 16.58 12.50
N GLU A 277 -3.05 16.34 12.72
CA GLU A 277 -3.87 17.21 13.58
C GLU A 277 -3.44 17.22 15.05
N HIS A 278 -2.81 16.13 15.51
CA HIS A 278 -2.45 15.91 16.91
C HIS A 278 -0.94 15.83 17.14
N GLY A 279 -0.15 16.18 16.13
CA GLY A 279 1.28 16.38 16.27
C GLY A 279 2.06 15.92 15.04
N LEU A 280 3.28 15.43 15.25
CA LEU A 280 4.17 14.96 14.17
C LEU A 280 4.27 13.43 14.18
N GLU A 281 3.77 12.80 13.14
CA GLU A 281 3.82 11.36 12.96
C GLU A 281 5.18 10.93 12.43
N VAL A 282 5.86 10.03 13.14
CA VAL A 282 7.16 9.50 12.79
C VAL A 282 6.98 8.40 11.76
N LEU A 283 7.50 8.62 10.56
CA LEU A 283 7.45 7.63 9.47
C LEU A 283 8.68 6.74 9.45
N TYR A 284 9.83 7.32 9.75
CA TYR A 284 11.10 6.64 9.76
C TYR A 284 11.98 7.23 10.85
N VAL A 285 12.73 6.37 11.51
CA VAL A 285 13.78 6.77 12.44
C VAL A 285 15.07 6.17 11.92
N GLU A 286 16.05 7.02 11.69
CA GLU A 286 17.40 6.63 11.30
C GLU A 286 18.01 5.78 12.42
N PRO A 287 18.56 4.59 12.09
CA PRO A 287 19.35 3.80 13.03
C PRO A 287 20.44 4.66 13.66
N ASP A 288 20.69 4.46 14.96
CA ASP A 288 21.71 5.19 15.73
C ASP A 288 21.49 6.71 15.83
N SER A 289 20.29 7.20 15.48
CA SER A 289 19.90 8.57 15.77
C SER A 289 19.52 8.77 17.24
N ALA A 290 19.60 10.01 17.72
CA ALA A 290 19.16 10.36 19.08
C ALA A 290 17.68 9.99 19.32
N LEU A 291 16.84 10.00 18.28
CA LEU A 291 15.45 9.53 18.38
C LEU A 291 15.36 8.01 18.49
N ALA A 292 16.20 7.26 17.76
CA ALA A 292 16.30 5.81 17.91
C ALA A 292 16.79 5.41 19.31
N GLU A 293 17.82 6.10 19.82
CA GLU A 293 18.36 5.89 21.18
C GLU A 293 17.34 6.23 22.26
N ALA A 294 16.56 7.29 22.07
CA ALA A 294 15.44 7.65 22.94
C ALA A 294 14.25 6.67 22.83
N GLY A 295 14.30 5.71 21.91
CA GLY A 295 13.32 4.65 21.76
C GLY A 295 12.10 5.03 20.90
N VAL A 296 12.19 6.12 20.12
CA VAL A 296 11.19 6.51 19.13
C VAL A 296 11.20 5.53 17.95
N ARG A 297 10.03 5.22 17.44
CA ARG A 297 9.81 4.24 16.37
C ARG A 297 8.92 4.81 15.28
N ALA A 298 9.04 4.27 14.07
CA ALA A 298 8.04 4.48 13.04
C ALA A 298 6.64 4.13 13.57
N GLY A 299 5.65 4.98 13.28
CA GLY A 299 4.28 4.91 13.78
C GLY A 299 4.01 5.69 15.08
N ASP A 300 5.05 6.13 15.79
CA ASP A 300 4.90 7.04 16.94
C ASP A 300 4.41 8.41 16.48
N ARG A 301 3.64 9.11 17.32
CA ARG A 301 3.27 10.50 17.09
C ARG A 301 3.88 11.38 18.16
N LEU A 302 4.80 12.26 17.79
CA LEU A 302 5.38 13.26 18.70
C LEU A 302 4.35 14.37 18.90
N GLU A 303 3.83 14.50 20.12
CA GLU A 303 2.75 15.43 20.45
C GLU A 303 3.29 16.71 21.10
N ALA A 304 4.38 16.61 21.87
CA ALA A 304 5.03 17.76 22.48
C ALA A 304 6.54 17.55 22.69
N ALA A 305 7.28 18.65 22.74
CA ALA A 305 8.67 18.69 23.17
C ALA A 305 8.87 19.88 24.11
N ARG A 306 9.58 19.68 25.22
CA ARG A 306 9.82 20.73 26.24
C ARG A 306 8.55 21.44 26.75
N GLY A 307 7.45 20.70 26.88
CA GLY A 307 6.16 21.24 27.31
C GLY A 307 5.42 22.09 26.26
N GLY A 308 5.96 22.22 25.04
CA GLY A 308 5.31 22.88 23.91
C GLY A 308 4.71 21.88 22.93
N LEU A 309 3.45 22.09 22.53
CA LEU A 309 2.76 21.24 21.56
C LEU A 309 3.42 21.31 20.17
N LEU A 310 3.69 20.13 19.60
CA LEU A 310 4.27 19.96 18.29
C LEU A 310 3.17 19.84 17.22
N GLY A 311 2.33 20.87 17.05
CA GLY A 311 1.41 20.98 15.90
C GLY A 311 -0.05 21.27 16.24
N SER A 312 -0.61 22.24 15.54
CA SER A 312 -2.04 22.37 15.25
C SER A 312 -2.17 22.84 13.80
N ARG A 313 -3.31 22.66 13.12
CA ARG A 313 -3.51 23.01 11.69
C ARG A 313 -3.05 24.45 11.30
N ARG A 314 -3.01 25.40 12.25
CA ARG A 314 -2.46 26.76 12.01
C ARG A 314 -0.93 26.85 12.00
N HIS A 315 -0.22 25.83 12.48
CA HIS A 315 1.23 25.81 12.68
C HIS A 315 1.98 24.93 11.66
N ALA A 316 1.28 24.01 10.98
CA ALA A 316 1.88 22.99 10.11
C ALA A 316 1.88 23.32 8.60
N LEU A 317 1.13 24.34 8.16
CA LEU A 317 1.11 24.75 6.74
C LEU A 317 2.39 25.48 6.28
N GLY A 318 3.37 25.68 7.15
CA GLY A 318 4.55 26.50 6.87
C GLY A 318 5.81 25.71 6.57
N GLY A 319 5.87 24.94 5.49
CA GLY A 319 7.10 24.39 4.88
C GLY A 319 8.38 24.42 5.75
N ARG A 320 9.38 25.22 5.36
CA ARG A 320 10.72 25.33 6.02
C ARG A 320 10.66 25.75 7.51
N LEU A 321 9.61 26.48 7.93
CA LEU A 321 9.45 27.00 9.29
C LEU A 321 9.02 25.96 10.33
N GLY A 322 8.19 24.97 9.93
CA GLY A 322 7.82 23.87 10.83
C GLY A 322 9.02 23.00 11.22
N ARG A 323 9.93 22.77 10.27
CA ARG A 323 11.17 22.00 10.47
C ARG A 323 12.15 22.70 11.43
N LEU A 324 12.32 24.01 11.27
CA LEU A 324 13.16 24.84 12.14
C LEU A 324 12.69 24.81 13.61
N ARG A 325 11.38 24.76 13.85
CA ARG A 325 10.81 24.73 15.21
C ARG A 325 10.97 23.39 15.90
N LEU A 326 10.72 22.30 15.18
CA LEU A 326 10.97 20.95 15.70
C LEU A 326 12.46 20.76 15.99
N TRP A 327 13.33 21.21 15.08
CA TRP A 327 14.77 21.19 15.30
C TRP A 327 15.18 22.01 16.53
N ALA A 328 14.69 23.24 16.69
CA ALA A 328 14.95 24.07 17.88
C ALA A 328 14.44 23.45 19.19
N ALA A 329 13.30 22.76 19.15
CA ALA A 329 12.75 22.06 20.30
C ALA A 329 13.63 20.87 20.74
N LEU A 330 14.41 20.30 19.82
CA LEU A 330 15.26 19.13 20.03
C LEU A 330 16.74 19.48 20.34
N THR A 331 17.21 20.72 20.11
CA THR A 331 18.65 21.07 20.19
C THR A 331 19.11 21.89 21.41
N GLY A 332 18.21 22.47 22.20
CA GLY A 332 18.53 23.12 23.49
C GLY A 332 18.75 22.16 24.70
N PRO A 333 18.52 22.59 25.97
CA PRO A 333 18.75 21.78 27.18
C PRO A 333 17.94 20.45 27.19
N PRO A 334 18.29 19.47 28.07
CA PRO A 334 17.71 18.13 28.05
C PRO A 334 16.20 18.19 27.87
N ALA A 335 15.73 17.60 26.78
CA ALA A 335 14.36 17.70 26.35
C ALA A 335 13.61 16.44 26.80
N THR A 336 12.35 16.59 27.18
CA THR A 336 11.41 15.48 27.28
C THR A 336 10.53 15.49 26.03
N LEU A 337 10.36 14.32 25.40
CA LEU A 337 9.45 14.12 24.29
C LEU A 337 8.19 13.44 24.80
N GLU A 338 7.05 14.07 24.54
CA GLU A 338 5.75 13.45 24.70
C GLU A 338 5.36 12.84 23.36
N LEU A 339 5.16 11.54 23.34
CA LEU A 339 4.73 10.81 22.15
C LEU A 339 3.59 9.86 22.45
N ARG A 340 2.84 9.54 21.40
CA ARG A 340 1.79 8.54 21.43
C ARG A 340 2.16 7.34 20.57
N ARG A 341 2.12 6.14 21.15
CA ARG A 341 2.35 4.85 20.50
C ARG A 341 1.07 4.02 20.57
N GLY A 342 0.33 3.99 19.46
CA GLY A 342 -1.04 3.47 19.47
C GLY A 342 -1.91 4.30 20.43
N ASP A 343 -2.43 3.67 21.48
CA ASP A 343 -3.24 4.34 22.51
C ASP A 343 -2.47 4.75 23.76
N ARG A 344 -1.17 4.48 23.82
CA ARG A 344 -0.33 4.79 24.98
C ARG A 344 0.37 6.13 24.80
N SER A 345 0.23 7.00 25.79
CA SER A 345 1.07 8.20 25.94
C SER A 345 2.36 7.83 26.66
N LEU A 346 3.49 8.32 26.14
CA LEU A 346 4.84 8.06 26.62
C LEU A 346 5.59 9.38 26.73
N SER A 347 6.21 9.58 27.88
CA SER A 347 7.13 10.69 28.14
C SER A 347 8.54 10.12 28.19
N ILE A 348 9.36 10.43 27.20
CA ILE A 348 10.72 9.88 27.08
C ILE A 348 11.77 10.99 27.23
N PRO A 349 12.84 10.76 28.00
CA PRO A 349 13.97 11.67 28.02
C PRO A 349 14.68 11.63 26.66
N PHE A 350 14.93 12.80 26.10
CA PHE A 350 15.63 13.00 24.84
C PHE A 350 16.99 13.65 25.12
N PRO A 351 18.11 12.94 24.86
CA PRO A 351 19.43 13.45 25.19
C PRO A 351 19.76 14.68 24.31
N PRO A 352 20.35 15.74 24.87
CA PRO A 352 20.89 16.82 24.06
C PRO A 352 22.02 16.26 23.20
N ARG A 353 22.03 16.57 21.89
CA ARG A 353 23.23 16.29 21.08
C ARG A 353 24.38 17.13 21.62
N HIS A 354 25.46 16.49 22.05
CA HIS A 354 26.77 17.13 22.03
C HIS A 354 27.12 17.43 20.57
N ASP A 355 27.51 18.66 20.28
CA ASP A 355 27.93 19.11 18.96
C ASP A 355 28.91 18.11 18.31
N ALA A 356 28.47 17.45 17.25
CA ALA A 356 29.38 16.79 16.32
C ALA A 356 29.83 17.86 15.31
N ARG A 357 31.11 18.21 15.38
CA ARG A 357 31.82 19.04 14.40
C ARG A 357 31.77 18.45 13.00
#